data_AF-A0A4V2TPQ1-F1
#
_entry.id   AF-A0A4V2TPQ1-F1
#
_cell.length_a   1.000
_cell.length_b   1.000
_cell.length_c   1.000
_cell.angle_alpha   90.00
_cell.angle_beta   90.00
_cell.angle_gamma   90.00
#
_symmetry.space_group_name_H-M   'P 1'
#
loop_
_entity.id
_entity.type
_entity.pdbx_description
1 polymer ?
#
loop_
_entity_poly.entity_id
_entity_poly.type
_entity_poly.pdbx_seq_one_letter_code
_entity_poly.pdbx_strand_id
1 'polypeptide(L)'
;MFKKVLIAEDHEMTNISVQKTLKDLGVEDVKYVHYCDHALTWINNALRDKDPYDLIITDIEFEDDESPQKLKDGLSLIKAIKMVQPDIKVILFTAKDRNSKITEMFKLNQIDGMVRKARHDGRHLREALQIVYNNKTYQSPDVKKVVQERNSHEFTSFDLHIIRLLYEGISQKDMPLYLQQREVIPSSLSSIEKRLNIMKDVLNFTKNEQLVAHCKEIGII
;
A
#
# COMPACT_ATOMS: atom_id res chain seq x y z
N MET A 1 -0.65 6.20 -22.46
CA MET A 1 -0.98 5.19 -21.43
C MET A 1 -0.41 3.86 -21.89
N PHE A 2 -0.23 2.88 -20.99
CA PHE A 2 0.09 1.51 -21.41
C PHE A 2 -0.99 0.99 -22.37
N LYS A 3 -0.60 0.26 -23.41
CA LYS A 3 -1.50 -0.30 -24.42
C LYS A 3 -1.73 -1.78 -24.21
N LYS A 4 -0.64 -2.51 -23.93
CA LYS A 4 -0.64 -3.97 -23.79
C LYS A 4 -0.14 -4.39 -22.41
N VAL A 5 -1.03 -4.95 -21.59
CA VAL A 5 -0.76 -5.28 -20.19
C VAL A 5 -1.05 -6.74 -19.91
N LEU A 6 -0.13 -7.41 -19.21
CA LEU A 6 -0.31 -8.77 -18.70
C LEU A 6 -0.55 -8.73 -17.19
N ILE A 7 -1.54 -9.46 -16.71
CA ILE A 7 -1.81 -9.66 -15.28
C ILE A 7 -1.50 -11.11 -14.93
N ALA A 8 -0.66 -11.34 -13.92
CA ALA A 8 -0.42 -12.64 -13.32
C ALA A 8 -0.97 -12.65 -11.88
N GLU A 9 -2.13 -13.26 -11.69
CA GLU A 9 -2.87 -13.26 -10.42
C GLU A 9 -3.77 -14.50 -10.37
N ASP A 10 -3.55 -15.35 -9.36
CA ASP A 10 -4.32 -16.56 -9.08
C ASP A 10 -5.66 -16.25 -8.41
N HIS A 11 -5.75 -15.21 -7.56
CA HIS A 11 -7.01 -14.83 -6.94
C HIS A 11 -7.96 -14.11 -7.92
N GLU A 12 -9.02 -14.80 -8.33
CA GLU A 12 -10.00 -14.33 -9.31
C GLU A 12 -10.58 -12.93 -8.99
N MET A 13 -10.99 -12.71 -7.73
CA MET A 13 -11.57 -11.41 -7.31
C MET A 13 -10.57 -10.26 -7.44
N THR A 14 -9.31 -10.50 -7.10
CA THR A 14 -8.23 -9.52 -7.25
C THR A 14 -8.00 -9.23 -8.73
N ASN A 15 -7.96 -10.28 -9.55
CA ASN A 15 -7.75 -10.18 -10.99
C ASN A 15 -8.83 -9.32 -11.66
N ILE A 16 -10.11 -9.57 -11.37
CA ILE A 16 -11.25 -8.79 -11.88
C ILE A 16 -11.11 -7.31 -11.48
N SER A 17 -10.68 -7.01 -10.25
CA SER A 17 -10.46 -5.64 -9.77
C SER A 17 -9.37 -4.90 -10.56
N VAL A 18 -8.25 -5.58 -10.83
CA VAL A 18 -7.15 -5.04 -11.64
C VAL A 18 -7.61 -4.80 -13.08
N GLN A 19 -8.28 -5.77 -13.71
CA GLN A 19 -8.83 -5.64 -15.06
C GLN A 19 -9.78 -4.44 -15.17
N LYS A 20 -10.70 -4.28 -14.20
CA LYS A 20 -11.61 -3.14 -14.16
C LYS A 20 -10.85 -1.81 -14.08
N THR A 21 -9.82 -1.74 -13.24
CA THR A 21 -9.00 -0.54 -13.09
C THR A 21 -8.27 -0.17 -14.39
N LEU A 22 -7.71 -1.15 -15.09
CA LEU A 22 -7.06 -0.94 -16.39
C LEU A 22 -8.04 -0.49 -17.47
N LYS A 23 -9.23 -1.10 -17.50
CA LYS A 23 -10.31 -0.72 -18.42
C LYS A 23 -10.78 0.71 -18.19
N ASP A 24 -10.99 1.11 -16.93
CA ASP A 24 -11.38 2.48 -16.57
C ASP A 24 -10.33 3.53 -16.97
N LEU A 25 -9.06 3.10 -17.10
CA LEU A 25 -7.94 3.91 -17.55
C LEU A 25 -7.71 3.87 -19.08
N GLY A 26 -8.53 3.13 -19.82
CA GLY A 26 -8.47 3.05 -21.28
C GLY A 26 -7.35 2.18 -21.84
N VAL A 27 -6.88 1.17 -21.08
CA VAL A 27 -5.94 0.17 -21.61
C VAL A 27 -6.70 -0.79 -22.54
N GLU A 28 -6.21 -0.94 -23.77
CA GLU A 28 -6.92 -1.61 -24.86
C GLU A 28 -6.72 -3.13 -24.86
N ASP A 29 -5.48 -3.61 -24.68
CA ASP A 29 -5.15 -5.04 -24.68
C ASP A 29 -4.69 -5.48 -23.30
N VAL A 30 -5.59 -6.15 -22.58
CA VAL A 30 -5.32 -6.72 -21.27
C VAL A 30 -5.46 -8.24 -21.36
N LYS A 31 -4.39 -8.95 -21.00
CA LYS A 31 -4.41 -10.40 -20.80
C LYS A 31 -4.21 -10.72 -19.32
N TYR A 32 -4.79 -11.83 -18.89
CA TYR A 32 -4.62 -12.32 -17.54
C TYR A 32 -4.31 -13.82 -17.56
N VAL A 33 -3.56 -14.25 -16.56
CA VAL A 33 -3.21 -15.64 -16.31
C VAL A 33 -3.15 -15.90 -14.80
N HIS A 34 -3.33 -17.16 -14.41
CA HIS A 34 -3.32 -17.58 -13.01
C HIS A 34 -2.00 -18.24 -12.59
N TYR A 35 -1.07 -18.45 -13.52
CA TYR A 35 0.18 -19.16 -13.27
C TYR A 35 1.38 -18.41 -13.84
N CYS A 36 2.49 -18.44 -13.10
CA CYS A 36 3.72 -17.76 -13.50
C CYS A 36 4.30 -18.29 -14.81
N ASP A 37 4.32 -19.61 -15.00
CA ASP A 37 4.85 -20.20 -16.23
C ASP A 37 4.02 -19.76 -17.45
N HIS A 38 2.70 -19.69 -17.31
CA HIS A 38 1.83 -19.16 -18.37
C HIS A 38 2.14 -17.70 -18.67
N ALA A 39 2.38 -16.87 -17.65
CA ALA A 39 2.75 -15.47 -17.85
C ALA A 39 4.03 -15.37 -18.70
N LEU A 40 5.05 -16.15 -18.36
CA LEU A 40 6.29 -16.19 -19.13
C LEU A 40 6.07 -16.69 -20.57
N THR A 41 5.21 -17.69 -20.78
CA THR A 41 4.84 -18.13 -22.13
C THR A 41 4.19 -17.02 -22.95
N TRP A 42 3.25 -16.26 -22.38
CA TRP A 42 2.61 -15.14 -23.06
C TRP A 42 3.61 -14.04 -23.43
N ILE A 43 4.53 -13.67 -22.53
CA ILE A 43 5.61 -12.72 -22.85
C ILE A 43 6.45 -13.21 -24.03
N ASN A 44 6.89 -14.47 -24.01
CA ASN A 44 7.74 -15.02 -25.08
C ASN A 44 7.01 -15.08 -26.44
N ASN A 45 5.72 -15.41 -26.45
CA ASN A 45 4.92 -15.42 -27.67
C ASN A 45 4.77 -13.99 -28.22
N ALA A 46 4.44 -13.03 -27.37
CA ALA A 46 4.35 -11.61 -27.75
C ALA A 46 5.66 -11.07 -28.34
N LEU A 47 6.82 -11.45 -27.79
CA LEU A 47 8.14 -11.11 -28.35
C LEU A 47 8.34 -11.72 -29.74
N ARG A 48 7.95 -12.99 -29.95
CA ARG A 48 8.05 -13.68 -31.24
C ARG A 48 7.17 -13.02 -32.29
N ASP A 49 5.99 -12.58 -31.89
CA ASP A 49 5.02 -11.90 -32.73
C ASP A 49 5.35 -10.42 -32.96
N LYS A 50 6.47 -9.94 -32.40
CA LYS A 50 6.94 -8.54 -32.46
C LYS A 50 5.94 -7.52 -31.89
N ASP A 51 5.14 -7.97 -30.93
CA ASP A 51 4.14 -7.15 -30.24
C ASP A 51 4.28 -7.32 -28.71
N PRO A 52 5.40 -6.85 -28.13
CA PRO A 52 5.75 -7.06 -26.73
C PRO A 52 4.78 -6.36 -25.77
N TYR A 53 4.68 -6.87 -24.55
CA TYR A 53 3.87 -6.22 -23.51
C TYR A 53 4.55 -4.95 -22.99
N ASP A 54 3.79 -3.91 -22.70
CA ASP A 54 4.35 -2.69 -22.10
C ASP A 54 4.57 -2.84 -20.59
N LEU A 55 3.68 -3.61 -19.94
CA LEU A 55 3.60 -3.74 -18.49
C LEU A 55 3.17 -5.15 -18.09
N ILE A 56 3.77 -5.67 -17.02
CA ILE A 56 3.22 -6.78 -16.24
C ILE A 56 2.82 -6.30 -14.84
N ILE A 57 1.64 -6.74 -14.39
CA ILE A 57 1.17 -6.63 -13.00
C ILE A 57 1.14 -8.04 -12.44
N THR A 58 1.83 -8.29 -11.33
CA THR A 58 1.91 -9.64 -10.73
C THR A 58 1.78 -9.59 -9.22
N ASP A 59 1.16 -10.61 -8.62
CA ASP A 59 1.39 -10.92 -7.21
C ASP A 59 2.75 -11.63 -7.03
N ILE A 60 3.18 -11.77 -5.78
CA ILE A 60 4.29 -12.64 -5.35
C ILE A 60 3.78 -14.06 -5.11
N GLU A 61 2.66 -14.17 -4.40
CA GLU A 61 2.16 -15.45 -3.91
C GLU A 61 1.26 -16.08 -4.95
N PHE A 62 1.52 -17.35 -5.25
CA PHE A 62 0.70 -18.18 -6.12
C PHE A 62 0.46 -19.50 -5.39
N GLU A 63 -0.77 -19.98 -5.40
CA GLU A 63 -1.09 -21.31 -4.90
C GLU A 63 -0.51 -22.39 -5.84
N ASP A 64 0.21 -23.36 -5.25
CA ASP A 64 0.66 -24.54 -5.98
C ASP A 64 -0.57 -25.42 -6.27
N ASP A 65 -0.77 -25.76 -7.55
CA ASP A 65 -1.80 -26.71 -7.99
C ASP A 65 -1.16 -28.11 -8.21
N GLU A 66 -1.96 -29.12 -8.53
CA GLU A 66 -1.50 -30.50 -8.78
C GLU A 66 -0.49 -30.61 -9.95
N SER A 67 -0.41 -29.58 -10.79
CA SER A 67 0.53 -29.52 -11.93
C SER A 67 1.86 -28.86 -11.53
N PRO A 68 3.01 -29.54 -11.69
CA PRO A 68 4.30 -29.00 -11.28
C PRO A 68 4.70 -27.76 -12.09
N GLN A 69 4.68 -26.60 -11.43
CA GLN A 69 5.16 -25.33 -11.97
C GLN A 69 6.68 -25.19 -11.75
N LYS A 70 7.39 -24.66 -12.75
CA LYS A 70 8.82 -24.32 -12.65
C LYS A 70 9.00 -22.99 -11.93
N LEU A 71 8.19 -22.01 -12.26
CA LEU A 71 8.13 -20.72 -11.57
C LEU A 71 6.99 -20.76 -10.55
N LYS A 72 7.35 -20.69 -9.27
CA LYS A 72 6.41 -20.83 -8.14
C LYS A 72 5.98 -19.51 -7.52
N ASP A 73 6.64 -18.41 -7.89
CA ASP A 73 6.40 -17.11 -7.27
C ASP A 73 6.65 -15.96 -8.24
N GLY A 74 6.02 -14.83 -7.96
CA GLY A 74 6.10 -13.64 -8.80
C GLY A 74 7.49 -13.01 -8.87
N LEU A 75 8.34 -13.14 -7.84
CA LEU A 75 9.70 -12.59 -7.89
C LEU A 75 10.57 -13.39 -8.85
N SER A 76 10.41 -14.72 -8.85
CA SER A 76 11.04 -15.63 -9.81
C SER A 76 10.54 -15.36 -11.23
N LEU A 77 9.24 -15.11 -11.40
CA LEU A 77 8.64 -14.68 -12.67
C LEU A 77 9.26 -13.39 -13.20
N ILE A 78 9.35 -12.35 -12.37
CA ILE A 78 9.92 -11.05 -12.76
C ILE A 78 11.35 -11.21 -13.24
N LYS A 79 12.17 -12.00 -12.54
CA LYS A 79 13.56 -12.27 -12.96
C LYS A 79 13.61 -12.94 -14.32
N ALA A 80 12.78 -13.97 -14.55
CA ALA A 80 12.73 -14.68 -15.82
C ALA A 80 12.26 -13.77 -16.97
N ILE A 81 11.26 -12.93 -16.73
CA ILE A 81 10.76 -11.97 -17.71
C ILE A 81 11.84 -10.93 -18.05
N LYS A 82 12.53 -10.37 -17.04
CA LYS A 82 13.57 -9.36 -17.25
C LYS A 82 14.77 -9.88 -18.05
N MET A 83 14.99 -11.21 -18.08
CA MET A 83 16.00 -11.81 -18.95
C MET A 83 15.62 -11.79 -20.43
N VAL A 84 14.33 -11.92 -20.77
CA VAL A 84 13.86 -12.01 -22.16
C VAL A 84 13.32 -10.69 -22.69
N GLN A 85 12.78 -9.84 -21.82
CA GLN A 85 12.28 -8.50 -22.14
C GLN A 85 12.71 -7.50 -21.05
N PRO A 86 13.95 -6.98 -21.10
CA PRO A 86 14.50 -6.10 -20.05
C PRO A 86 13.68 -4.83 -19.83
N ASP A 87 13.11 -4.27 -20.90
CA ASP A 87 12.44 -2.96 -20.90
C ASP A 87 10.99 -3.00 -20.42
N ILE A 88 10.40 -4.17 -20.20
CA ILE A 88 9.02 -4.28 -19.70
C ILE A 88 8.88 -3.59 -18.36
N LYS A 89 7.79 -2.83 -18.17
CA LYS A 89 7.46 -2.26 -16.87
C LYS A 89 6.90 -3.33 -15.94
N VAL A 90 7.21 -3.24 -14.66
CA VAL A 90 6.77 -4.21 -13.65
C VAL A 90 6.12 -3.49 -12.49
N ILE A 91 4.85 -3.79 -12.24
CA ILE A 91 4.14 -3.41 -11.01
C ILE A 91 3.87 -4.67 -10.19
N LEU A 92 4.43 -4.71 -8.99
CA LEU A 92 4.12 -5.73 -8.00
C LEU A 92 2.84 -5.35 -7.27
N PHE A 93 1.79 -6.16 -7.35
CA PHE A 93 0.56 -5.95 -6.60
C PHE A 93 0.40 -7.07 -5.58
N THR A 94 0.71 -6.81 -4.31
CA THR A 94 0.89 -7.88 -3.32
C THR A 94 0.42 -7.52 -1.92
N ALA A 95 -0.02 -8.51 -1.15
CA ALA A 95 -0.31 -8.33 0.27
C ALA A 95 0.97 -8.28 1.14
N LYS A 96 2.10 -8.77 0.62
CA LYS A 96 3.37 -8.83 1.36
C LYS A 96 3.94 -7.44 1.66
N ASP A 97 4.52 -7.32 2.86
CA ASP A 97 5.35 -6.17 3.20
C ASP A 97 6.68 -6.22 2.45
N ARG A 98 7.29 -5.04 2.30
CA ARG A 98 8.59 -4.90 1.67
C ARG A 98 9.65 -5.65 2.47
N ASN A 99 10.41 -6.49 1.79
CA ASN A 99 11.57 -7.18 2.35
C ASN A 99 12.87 -6.80 1.60
N SER A 100 13.99 -7.39 2.01
CA SER A 100 15.30 -7.16 1.38
C SER A 100 15.32 -7.52 -0.11
N LYS A 101 14.67 -8.61 -0.51
CA LYS A 101 14.60 -9.05 -1.91
C LYS A 101 13.89 -8.01 -2.79
N ILE A 102 12.71 -7.55 -2.38
CA ILE A 102 11.96 -6.52 -3.12
C ILE A 102 12.78 -5.22 -3.20
N THR A 103 13.45 -4.84 -2.10
CA THR A 103 14.33 -3.66 -2.06
C THR A 103 15.48 -3.77 -3.07
N GLU A 104 16.09 -4.93 -3.17
CA GLU A 104 17.15 -5.20 -4.13
C GLU A 104 16.64 -5.14 -5.57
N MET A 105 15.48 -5.72 -5.85
CA MET A 105 14.88 -5.69 -7.18
C MET A 105 14.52 -4.28 -7.67
N PHE A 106 14.09 -3.39 -6.78
CA PHE A 106 13.96 -1.95 -7.09
C PHE A 106 15.31 -1.33 -7.45
N LYS A 107 16.38 -1.60 -6.68
CA LYS A 107 17.73 -1.08 -6.97
C LYS A 107 18.28 -1.58 -8.30
N LEU A 108 17.92 -2.80 -8.69
CA LEU A 108 18.31 -3.43 -9.95
C LEU A 108 17.37 -3.06 -11.12
N ASN A 109 16.43 -2.12 -10.94
CA ASN A 109 15.43 -1.72 -11.94
C ASN A 109 14.60 -2.90 -12.51
N GLN A 110 14.39 -3.93 -11.69
CA GLN A 110 13.55 -5.08 -12.03
C GLN A 110 12.08 -4.82 -11.69
N ILE A 111 11.80 -3.90 -10.77
CA ILE A 111 10.47 -3.48 -10.35
C ILE A 111 10.37 -1.97 -10.51
N ASP A 112 9.32 -1.49 -11.17
CA ASP A 112 9.04 -0.07 -11.34
C ASP A 112 7.99 0.42 -10.33
N GLY A 113 7.05 -0.44 -9.94
CA GLY A 113 5.99 -0.11 -8.99
C GLY A 113 5.74 -1.21 -7.97
N MET A 114 5.38 -0.84 -6.74
CA MET A 114 4.82 -1.75 -5.76
C MET A 114 3.54 -1.17 -5.18
N VAL A 115 2.46 -1.92 -5.24
CA VAL A 115 1.15 -1.58 -4.68
C VAL A 115 0.76 -2.66 -3.68
N ARG A 116 0.41 -2.23 -2.48
CA ARG A 116 -0.08 -3.13 -1.44
C ARG A 116 -1.55 -3.48 -1.69
N LYS A 117 -1.88 -4.77 -1.62
CA LYS A 117 -3.26 -5.28 -1.52
C LYS A 117 -3.78 -4.97 -0.12
N ALA A 118 -4.34 -3.79 0.05
CA ALA A 118 -4.82 -3.28 1.32
C ALA A 118 -5.95 -2.25 1.06
N ARG A 119 -6.32 -1.50 2.10
CA ARG A 119 -7.30 -0.41 1.95
C ARG A 119 -6.84 0.58 0.87
N HIS A 120 -7.76 0.94 -0.02
CA HIS A 120 -7.52 1.87 -1.13
C HIS A 120 -6.52 1.40 -2.20
N ASP A 121 -6.25 0.11 -2.28
CA ASP A 121 -5.41 -0.51 -3.31
C ASP A 121 -5.77 -0.07 -4.75
N GLY A 122 -7.06 0.01 -5.11
CA GLY A 122 -7.47 0.47 -6.44
C GLY A 122 -7.11 1.92 -6.73
N ARG A 123 -7.02 2.79 -5.71
CA ARG A 123 -6.51 4.16 -5.87
C ARG A 123 -4.99 4.14 -6.10
N HIS A 124 -4.27 3.41 -5.26
CA HIS A 124 -2.82 3.29 -5.37
C HIS A 124 -2.37 2.61 -6.66
N LEU A 125 -3.15 1.66 -7.18
CA LEU A 125 -2.91 1.04 -8.48
C LEU A 125 -3.05 2.05 -9.62
N ARG A 126 -4.07 2.92 -9.60
CA ARG A 126 -4.20 4.01 -10.58
C ARG A 126 -3.02 4.98 -10.53
N GLU A 127 -2.59 5.38 -9.33
CA GLU A 127 -1.42 6.24 -9.14
C GLU A 127 -0.14 5.56 -9.67
N ALA A 128 0.06 4.28 -9.33
CA ALA A 128 1.20 3.49 -9.79
C ALA A 128 1.26 3.43 -11.32
N LEU A 129 0.14 3.11 -11.97
CA LEU A 129 0.05 3.04 -13.43
C LEU A 129 0.45 4.36 -14.09
N GLN A 130 -0.04 5.49 -13.58
CA GLN A 130 0.31 6.81 -14.12
C GLN A 130 1.78 7.18 -13.89
N ILE A 131 2.32 6.90 -12.70
CA ILE A 131 3.70 7.24 -12.34
C ILE A 131 4.71 6.37 -13.10
N VAL A 132 4.46 5.06 -13.15
CA VAL A 132 5.30 4.09 -13.87
C VAL A 132 5.25 4.32 -15.38
N TYR A 133 4.09 4.70 -15.94
CA TYR A 133 3.98 5.10 -17.34
C TYR A 133 4.88 6.30 -17.67
N ASN A 134 5.06 7.22 -16.71
CA ASN A 134 5.96 8.37 -16.83
C ASN A 134 7.41 8.05 -16.44
N ASN A 135 7.83 6.78 -16.47
CA ASN A 135 9.18 6.31 -16.14
C ASN A 135 9.66 6.71 -14.73
N LYS A 136 8.74 6.86 -13.79
CA LYS A 136 9.06 7.09 -12.37
C LYS A 136 8.72 5.84 -11.57
N THR A 137 9.45 5.60 -10.49
CA THR A 137 9.11 4.49 -9.60
C THR A 137 7.98 4.88 -8.65
N TYR A 138 7.13 3.90 -8.31
CA TYR A 138 6.05 4.07 -7.35
C TYR A 138 6.14 3.05 -6.24
N GLN A 139 5.86 3.49 -5.01
CA GLN A 139 5.59 2.58 -3.92
C GLN A 139 4.36 3.09 -3.19
N SER A 140 3.32 2.25 -3.11
CA SER A 140 2.15 2.59 -2.31
C SER A 140 2.62 2.75 -0.87
N PRO A 141 2.29 3.87 -0.23
CA PRO A 141 2.68 4.08 1.14
C PRO A 141 2.02 3.02 2.04
N ASP A 142 2.76 2.49 3.02
CA ASP A 142 2.24 1.47 3.93
C ASP A 142 1.00 2.01 4.62
N VAL A 143 -0.11 1.27 4.75
CA VAL A 143 -1.29 1.81 5.46
C VAL A 143 -0.93 2.29 6.88
N LYS A 144 0.06 1.66 7.53
CA LYS A 144 0.64 2.15 8.80
C LYS A 144 1.34 3.50 8.64
N LYS A 145 2.10 3.71 7.56
CA LYS A 145 2.77 4.97 7.23
C LYS A 145 1.86 6.04 6.60
N VAL A 146 0.81 5.68 5.85
CA VAL A 146 -0.19 6.62 5.31
C VAL A 146 -1.07 7.13 6.43
N VAL A 147 -1.42 6.28 7.38
CA VAL A 147 -2.06 6.75 8.61
C VAL A 147 -1.08 7.67 9.35
N GLN A 148 0.23 7.38 9.41
CA GLN A 148 1.22 8.32 9.97
C GLN A 148 1.47 9.60 9.13
N GLU A 149 1.36 9.57 7.80
CA GLU A 149 1.72 10.67 6.89
C GLU A 149 0.52 11.53 6.49
N ARG A 150 -0.71 10.97 6.44
CA ARG A 150 -1.95 11.75 6.39
C ARG A 150 -2.31 12.31 7.76
N ASN A 151 -1.84 11.69 8.84
CA ASN A 151 -1.76 12.31 10.17
C ASN A 151 -0.42 13.04 10.31
N SER A 152 -0.09 13.94 9.39
CA SER A 152 1.13 14.78 9.48
C SER A 152 1.15 15.71 10.70
N HIS A 153 0.29 15.48 11.70
CA HIS A 153 0.59 15.75 13.09
C HIS A 153 0.48 14.42 13.84
N GLU A 154 1.58 13.67 13.86
CA GLU A 154 1.67 12.40 14.56
C GLU A 154 1.22 12.62 16.01
N PHE A 155 0.20 11.88 16.45
CA PHE A 155 -0.16 11.85 17.86
C PHE A 155 1.08 11.33 18.60
N THR A 156 1.73 12.23 19.32
CA THR A 156 2.85 11.93 20.19
C THR A 156 2.42 10.94 21.26
N SER A 157 3.38 10.28 21.93
CA SER A 157 3.06 9.45 23.09
C SER A 157 2.21 10.23 24.10
N PHE A 158 2.50 11.51 24.30
CA PHE A 158 1.73 12.39 25.18
C PHE A 158 0.27 12.56 24.74
N ASP A 159 0.01 12.70 23.45
CA ASP A 159 -1.35 12.80 22.90
C ASP A 159 -2.17 11.56 23.17
N LEU A 160 -1.56 10.40 22.99
CA LEU A 160 -2.20 9.12 23.23
C LEU A 160 -2.59 8.98 24.70
N HIS A 161 -1.76 9.45 25.64
CA HIS A 161 -2.12 9.47 27.06
C HIS A 161 -3.33 10.37 27.33
N ILE A 162 -3.37 11.58 26.75
CA ILE A 162 -4.50 12.51 26.91
C ILE A 162 -5.78 11.90 26.33
N ILE A 163 -5.72 11.35 25.12
CA ILE A 163 -6.86 10.75 24.43
C ILE A 163 -7.38 9.52 25.19
N ARG A 164 -6.47 8.71 25.76
CA ARG A 164 -6.83 7.57 26.61
C ARG A 164 -7.57 8.01 27.86
N LEU A 165 -7.10 9.06 28.53
CA LEU A 165 -7.77 9.61 29.72
C LEU A 165 -9.17 10.17 29.37
N LEU A 166 -9.32 10.84 28.22
CA LEU A 166 -10.64 11.26 27.72
C LEU A 166 -11.57 10.05 27.48
N TYR A 167 -11.05 8.99 26.87
CA TYR A 167 -11.80 7.75 26.63
C TYR A 167 -12.22 7.05 27.93
N GLU A 168 -11.37 7.09 28.96
CA GLU A 168 -11.64 6.58 30.31
C GLU A 168 -12.63 7.47 31.09
N GLY A 169 -13.10 8.58 30.52
CA GLY A 169 -14.04 9.51 31.15
C GLY A 169 -13.41 10.46 32.17
N ILE A 170 -12.07 10.55 32.19
CA ILE A 170 -11.36 11.47 33.08
C ILE A 170 -11.50 12.90 32.58
N SER A 171 -11.90 13.79 33.48
CA SER A 171 -12.09 15.20 33.13
C SER A 171 -10.75 15.93 32.97
N GLN A 172 -10.68 16.93 32.08
CA GLN A 172 -9.43 17.64 31.78
C GLN A 172 -8.75 18.24 33.02
N LYS A 173 -9.54 18.75 33.98
CA LYS A 173 -9.05 19.29 35.26
C LYS A 173 -8.32 18.25 36.12
N ASP A 174 -8.67 16.96 35.98
CA ASP A 174 -8.14 15.87 36.79
C ASP A 174 -6.95 15.17 36.09
N MET A 175 -6.83 15.30 34.76
CA MET A 175 -5.75 14.69 33.97
C MET A 175 -4.33 14.98 34.48
N PRO A 176 -3.98 16.19 34.98
CA PRO A 176 -2.67 16.45 35.56
C PRO A 176 -2.25 15.42 36.62
N LEU A 177 -3.17 15.05 37.50
CA LEU A 177 -2.92 14.09 38.58
C LEU A 177 -2.60 12.69 38.01
N TYR A 178 -3.37 12.22 37.04
CA TYR A 178 -3.17 10.92 36.41
C TYR A 178 -1.87 10.85 35.60
N LEU A 179 -1.50 11.94 34.91
CA LEU A 179 -0.26 11.99 34.15
C LEU A 179 0.96 12.02 35.06
N GLN A 180 0.90 12.73 36.19
CA GLN A 180 1.96 12.73 37.21
C GLN A 180 2.16 11.35 37.83
N GLN A 181 1.06 10.65 38.17
CA GLN A 181 1.12 9.28 38.72
C GLN A 181 1.73 8.27 37.72
N ARG A 182 1.62 8.54 36.43
CA ARG A 182 2.19 7.72 35.35
C ARG A 182 3.58 8.20 34.88
N GLU A 183 4.18 9.16 35.58
CA GLU A 183 5.48 9.77 35.24
C GLU A 183 5.54 10.35 33.81
N VAL A 184 4.40 10.78 33.27
CA VAL A 184 4.29 11.38 31.93
C VAL A 184 4.49 12.90 32.02
N ILE A 185 5.43 13.43 31.22
CA ILE A 185 5.76 14.86 31.15
C ILE A 185 5.55 15.35 29.70
N PRO A 186 4.94 16.53 29.50
CA PRO A 186 4.43 17.47 30.51
C PRO A 186 3.12 17.00 31.15
N SER A 187 2.79 17.50 32.35
CA SER A 187 1.55 17.12 33.08
C SER A 187 0.72 18.30 33.58
N SER A 188 1.07 19.54 33.21
CA SER A 188 0.28 20.71 33.59
C SER A 188 -1.03 20.81 32.78
N LEU A 189 -2.06 21.39 33.39
CA LEU A 189 -3.36 21.60 32.74
C LEU A 189 -3.23 22.41 31.44
N SER A 190 -2.43 23.47 31.44
CA SER A 190 -2.21 24.32 30.27
C SER A 190 -1.53 23.59 29.12
N SER A 191 -0.59 22.69 29.40
CA SER A 191 0.05 21.86 28.36
C SER A 191 -0.93 20.86 27.74
N ILE A 192 -1.80 20.28 28.55
CA ILE A 192 -2.85 19.35 28.10
C ILE A 192 -3.87 20.07 27.22
N GLU A 193 -4.39 21.23 27.66
CA GLU A 193 -5.36 22.03 26.91
C GLU A 193 -4.78 22.53 25.59
N LYS A 194 -3.55 23.06 25.61
CA LYS A 194 -2.85 23.49 24.39
C LYS A 194 -2.75 22.34 23.40
N ARG A 195 -2.43 21.13 23.88
CA ARG A 195 -2.28 19.98 23.00
C ARG A 195 -3.60 19.47 22.47
N LEU A 196 -4.65 19.43 23.29
CA LEU A 196 -6.02 19.11 22.85
C LEU A 196 -6.52 20.05 21.75
N ASN A 197 -6.25 21.36 21.89
CA ASN A 197 -6.64 22.33 20.87
C ASN A 197 -5.88 22.12 19.56
N ILE A 198 -4.56 21.91 19.62
CA ILE A 198 -3.78 21.57 18.42
C ILE A 198 -4.32 20.32 17.72
N MET A 199 -4.60 19.24 18.47
CA MET A 199 -5.13 17.99 17.89
C MET A 199 -6.49 18.20 17.22
N LYS A 200 -7.38 18.99 17.84
CA LYS A 200 -8.69 19.33 17.29
C LYS A 200 -8.58 20.21 16.04
N ASP A 201 -7.76 21.26 16.09
CA ASP A 201 -7.59 22.21 14.98
C ASP A 201 -7.08 21.49 13.72
N VAL A 202 -6.12 20.58 13.90
CA VAL A 202 -5.51 19.82 12.79
C VAL A 202 -6.51 18.89 12.12
N LEU A 203 -7.39 18.27 12.91
CA LEU A 203 -8.39 17.33 12.43
C LEU A 203 -9.73 18.02 12.09
N ASN A 204 -9.78 19.35 12.15
CA ASN A 204 -11.00 20.15 12.00
C ASN A 204 -12.15 19.71 12.92
N PHE A 205 -11.83 19.36 14.16
CA PHE A 205 -12.80 19.04 15.20
C PHE A 205 -13.05 20.22 16.12
N THR A 206 -14.24 20.27 16.70
CA THR A 206 -14.64 21.31 17.65
C THR A 206 -14.81 20.75 19.06
N LYS A 207 -15.01 19.44 19.18
CA LYS A 207 -15.35 18.74 20.41
C LYS A 207 -14.36 17.60 20.69
N ASN A 208 -14.06 17.37 21.97
CA ASN A 208 -13.15 16.29 22.37
C ASN A 208 -13.76 14.91 22.07
N GLU A 209 -15.09 14.79 22.08
CA GLU A 209 -15.81 13.57 21.73
C GLU A 209 -15.57 13.17 20.28
N GLN A 210 -15.43 14.13 19.37
CA GLN A 210 -15.09 13.87 17.96
C GLN A 210 -13.66 13.33 17.84
N LEU A 211 -12.73 13.89 18.62
CA LEU A 211 -11.35 13.42 18.69
C LEU A 211 -11.28 11.96 19.17
N VAL A 212 -11.99 11.64 20.26
CA VAL A 212 -12.02 10.27 20.81
C VAL A 212 -12.69 9.28 19.85
N ALA A 213 -13.83 9.66 19.24
CA ALA A 213 -14.53 8.82 18.27
C ALA A 213 -13.64 8.51 17.05
N HIS A 214 -12.97 9.53 16.52
CA HIS A 214 -12.03 9.37 15.41
C HIS A 214 -10.89 8.42 15.77
N CYS A 215 -10.26 8.58 16.95
CA CYS A 215 -9.16 7.72 17.40
C CYS A 215 -9.58 6.25 17.57
N LYS A 216 -10.84 6.00 17.95
CA LYS A 216 -11.42 4.65 18.02
C LYS A 216 -11.66 4.04 16.63
N GLU A 217 -12.19 4.82 15.69
CA GLU A 217 -12.43 4.38 14.31
C GLU A 217 -11.15 3.99 13.57
N ILE A 218 -10.06 4.71 13.82
CA ILE A 218 -8.75 4.44 13.21
C ILE A 218 -7.92 3.39 13.98
N GLY A 219 -8.43 2.86 15.10
CA GLY A 219 -7.81 1.78 15.88
C GLY A 219 -6.58 2.18 16.67
N ILE A 220 -6.47 3.45 17.08
CA ILE A 220 -5.36 3.96 17.92
C ILE A 220 -5.61 3.72 19.42
N ILE A 221 -6.88 3.64 19.85
CA ILE A 221 -7.28 3.37 21.25
C ILE A 221 -8.29 2.24 21.36
#